data_AF-A0A947AM25-F1
#
_entry.id   AF-A0A947AM25-F1
#
_cell.length_a   1.000
_cell.length_b   1.000
_cell.length_c   1.000
_cell.angle_alpha   90.00
_cell.angle_beta   90.00
_cell.angle_gamma   90.00
#
_symmetry.space_group_name_H-M   'P 1'
#
loop_
_entity.id
_entity.type
_entity.pdbx_description
1 polymer ?
#
loop_
_entity_poly.entity_id
_entity_poly.type
_entity_poly.pdbx_seq_one_letter_code
_entity_poly.pdbx_strand_id
1 'polypeptide(L)'
;MKPTQAMEDGINAGLHSWLLQGTKFKVGRKYAVDGYVEHKEAVDRIIALLPKDFKAGMENWSGQIEQHISDTNFGLLLWDLIEKRDCIVLATDLDGDRLTDLLADVSDPLRSFSGIVARHLGQDVDTSQLWNAMGYTTGNGRDMTSVMHRMTGPPIHEQTLGSADAMLLRLLHGDESMGGTKQPYDPRIHFVLIRSAYLDANPGNEPLRKWLDDALATFDEIYSGKRPGFIDGYEALKAAITPWGN
;
A
#
# COMPACT_ATOMS: atom_id res chain seq x y z
N MET A 1 8.26 25.00 22.87
CA MET A 1 7.33 25.26 21.74
C MET A 1 7.30 23.99 20.90
N LYS A 2 6.13 23.52 20.48
CA LYS A 2 6.04 22.38 19.56
C LYS A 2 6.68 22.80 18.22
N PRO A 3 7.58 22.00 17.62
CA PRO A 3 8.10 22.31 16.29
C PRO A 3 6.96 22.42 15.27
N THR A 4 7.15 23.25 14.25
CA THR A 4 6.22 23.27 13.11
C THR A 4 6.40 21.98 12.31
N GLN A 5 5.40 21.62 11.52
CA GLN A 5 5.48 20.43 10.65
C GLN A 5 6.74 20.47 9.76
N ALA A 6 7.04 21.62 9.14
CA ALA A 6 8.26 21.79 8.34
C ALA A 6 9.56 21.55 9.13
N MET A 7 9.60 21.90 10.42
CA MET A 7 10.75 21.61 11.28
C MET A 7 10.84 20.12 11.62
N GLU A 8 9.70 19.46 11.86
CA GLU A 8 9.64 18.01 12.09
C GLU A 8 10.12 17.25 10.85
N ASP A 9 9.67 17.63 9.66
CA ASP A 9 10.07 17.04 8.38
C ASP A 9 11.57 17.22 8.10
N GLY A 10 12.13 18.41 8.37
CA GLY A 10 13.55 18.67 8.23
C GLY A 10 14.42 17.84 9.18
N ILE A 11 13.96 17.63 10.43
CA ILE A 11 14.63 16.75 11.40
C ILE A 11 14.59 15.28 10.92
N ASN A 12 13.44 14.82 10.41
CA ASN A 12 13.30 13.47 9.86
C ASN A 12 14.21 13.23 8.64
N ALA A 13 14.25 14.20 7.71
CA ALA A 13 15.18 14.17 6.58
C ALA A 13 16.64 14.11 7.05
N GLY A 14 16.99 14.83 8.12
CA GLY A 14 18.31 14.80 8.71
C GLY A 14 18.67 13.48 9.39
N LEU A 15 17.72 12.81 10.05
CA LEU A 15 17.91 11.45 10.55
C LEU A 15 18.18 10.48 9.40
N HIS A 16 17.46 10.60 8.28
CA HIS A 16 17.68 9.75 7.11
C HIS A 16 19.07 9.98 6.48
N SER A 17 19.49 11.23 6.29
CA SER A 17 20.85 11.55 5.86
C SER A 17 21.91 10.95 6.79
N TRP A 18 21.73 11.05 8.11
CA TRP A 18 22.63 10.45 9.09
C TRP A 18 22.66 8.91 9.01
N LEU A 19 21.52 8.26 8.83
CA LEU A 19 21.43 6.80 8.68
C LEU A 19 22.28 6.32 7.49
N LEU A 20 22.25 7.05 6.37
CA LEU A 20 22.98 6.68 5.15
C LEU A 20 24.50 6.88 5.26
N GLN A 21 24.99 7.74 6.17
CA GLN A 21 26.43 7.96 6.36
C GLN A 21 27.15 6.66 6.76
N GLY A 22 28.22 6.30 6.04
CA GLY A 22 29.00 5.09 6.32
C GLY A 22 28.37 3.78 5.83
N THR A 23 27.23 3.84 5.13
CA THR A 23 26.69 2.70 4.38
C THR A 23 27.30 2.64 2.97
N LYS A 24 27.03 1.57 2.22
CA LYS A 24 27.40 1.41 0.79
C LYS A 24 26.28 1.82 -0.16
N PHE A 25 25.21 2.46 0.33
CA PHE A 25 24.13 2.93 -0.53
C PHE A 25 24.62 4.03 -1.48
N LYS A 26 24.19 3.93 -2.74
CA LYS A 26 24.29 5.02 -3.70
C LYS A 26 23.04 5.90 -3.55
N VAL A 27 23.23 7.14 -3.11
CA VAL A 27 22.15 8.12 -3.09
C VAL A 27 22.04 8.75 -4.48
N GLY A 28 20.93 8.51 -5.17
CA GLY A 28 20.62 9.07 -6.49
C GLY A 28 20.18 10.53 -6.37
N ARG A 29 18.89 10.80 -6.47
CA ARG A 29 18.27 12.09 -6.15
C ARG A 29 18.53 12.42 -4.68
N LYS A 30 18.95 13.65 -4.44
CA LYS A 30 19.30 14.19 -3.13
C LYS A 30 18.43 15.39 -2.83
N TYR A 31 18.16 15.61 -1.55
CA TYR A 31 17.64 16.90 -1.13
C TYR A 31 18.62 18.01 -1.53
N ALA A 32 18.09 19.16 -1.93
CA ALA A 32 18.92 20.32 -2.28
C ALA A 32 19.74 20.83 -1.07
N VAL A 33 19.20 20.64 0.13
CA VAL A 33 19.84 20.92 1.41
C VAL A 33 19.91 19.63 2.22
N ASP A 34 21.07 19.34 2.81
CA ASP A 34 21.23 18.18 3.68
C ASP A 34 20.57 18.47 5.03
N GLY A 35 19.43 17.82 5.30
CA GLY A 35 18.70 17.96 6.56
C GLY A 35 19.54 17.64 7.80
N TYR A 36 20.58 16.79 7.68
CA TYR A 36 21.45 16.50 8.82
C TYR A 36 22.30 17.72 9.19
N VAL A 37 22.75 18.47 8.19
CA VAL A 37 23.55 19.68 8.39
C VAL A 37 22.66 20.80 8.92
N GLU A 38 21.49 20.99 8.31
CA GLU A 38 20.57 22.08 8.66
C GLU A 38 19.98 21.93 10.07
N HIS A 39 19.59 20.70 10.46
CA HIS A 39 18.96 20.42 11.75
C HIS A 39 19.88 19.68 12.73
N LYS A 40 21.21 19.81 12.55
CA LYS A 40 22.24 19.03 13.26
C LYS A 40 22.02 18.93 14.76
N GLU A 41 21.74 20.04 15.44
CA GLU A 41 21.59 20.04 16.89
C GLU A 41 20.39 19.20 17.35
N ALA A 42 19.27 19.29 16.63
CA ALA A 42 18.07 18.50 16.94
C ALA A 42 18.27 17.02 16.60
N VAL A 43 18.91 16.73 15.46
CA VAL A 43 19.20 15.36 15.03
C VAL A 43 20.21 14.70 15.98
N ASP A 44 21.30 15.38 16.35
CA ASP A 44 22.31 14.87 17.28
C ASP A 44 21.72 14.59 18.68
N ARG A 45 20.74 15.40 19.15
CA ARG A 45 19.99 15.10 20.38
C ARG A 45 19.23 13.79 20.30
N ILE A 46 18.63 13.48 19.15
CA ILE A 46 17.91 12.21 18.94
C ILE A 46 18.90 11.05 18.84
N ILE A 47 20.01 11.24 18.10
CA ILE A 47 21.08 10.23 17.97
C ILE A 47 21.65 9.88 19.35
N ALA A 48 21.80 10.86 20.25
CA ALA A 48 22.29 10.63 21.60
C ALA A 48 21.40 9.72 22.46
N LEU A 49 20.14 9.51 22.07
CA LEU A 49 19.22 8.58 22.72
C LEU A 49 19.38 7.13 22.21
N LEU A 50 20.02 6.94 21.07
CA LEU A 50 20.21 5.63 20.46
C LEU A 50 21.37 4.86 21.11
N PRO A 51 21.33 3.51 21.10
CA PRO A 51 22.46 2.68 21.51
C PRO A 51 23.74 3.04 20.73
N LYS A 52 24.90 2.92 21.39
CA LYS A 52 26.19 3.24 20.76
C LYS A 52 26.51 2.38 19.54
N ASP A 53 25.97 1.16 19.51
CA ASP A 53 26.09 0.17 18.45
C ASP A 53 24.93 0.19 17.46
N PHE A 54 24.06 1.21 17.49
CA PHE A 54 22.88 1.29 16.62
C PHE A 54 23.19 1.12 15.13
N LYS A 55 24.36 1.58 14.66
CA LYS A 55 24.78 1.43 13.26
C LYS A 55 25.59 0.16 12.95
N ALA A 56 25.76 -0.75 13.91
CA ALA A 56 26.53 -1.97 13.70
C ALA A 56 25.92 -2.83 12.58
N GLY A 57 26.71 -3.18 11.57
CA GLY A 57 26.28 -3.96 10.41
C GLY A 57 25.72 -3.12 9.25
N MET A 58 25.37 -1.85 9.48
CA MET A 58 24.86 -0.95 8.44
C MET A 58 25.93 -0.62 7.37
N GLU A 59 27.21 -0.77 7.69
CA GLU A 59 28.32 -0.61 6.73
C GLU A 59 28.27 -1.62 5.58
N ASN A 60 27.49 -2.70 5.74
CA ASN A 60 27.27 -3.69 4.70
C ASN A 60 25.99 -3.44 3.88
N TRP A 61 25.15 -2.49 4.31
CA TRP A 61 23.93 -2.16 3.58
C TRP A 61 24.29 -1.45 2.28
N SER A 62 23.70 -1.92 1.19
CA SER A 62 24.00 -1.46 -0.17
C SER A 62 22.73 -1.44 -1.02
N GLY A 63 22.78 -0.70 -2.11
CA GLY A 63 21.67 -0.53 -3.04
C GLY A 63 21.65 0.89 -3.58
N GLN A 64 20.52 1.28 -4.17
CA GLN A 64 20.25 2.65 -4.56
C GLN A 64 19.10 3.21 -3.73
N ILE A 65 19.24 4.44 -3.24
CA ILE A 65 18.19 5.14 -2.54
C ILE A 65 17.99 6.54 -3.12
N GLU A 66 16.75 6.97 -3.19
CA GLU A 66 16.35 8.27 -3.68
C GLU A 66 15.73 9.06 -2.51
N GLN A 67 16.13 10.31 -2.31
CA GLN A 67 15.61 11.17 -1.24
C GLN A 67 14.43 12.02 -1.72
N HIS A 68 13.38 12.09 -0.90
CA HIS A 68 12.01 12.46 -1.29
C HIS A 68 11.27 13.21 -0.15
N ILE A 69 10.61 14.35 -0.41
CA ILE A 69 9.78 15.10 0.57
C ILE A 69 8.29 14.87 0.22
N SER A 70 7.47 14.42 1.17
CA SER A 70 6.12 13.86 0.95
C SER A 70 5.18 14.75 0.11
N ASP A 71 5.27 16.06 0.25
CA ASP A 71 4.48 17.06 -0.50
C ASP A 71 4.84 17.16 -2.00
N THR A 72 6.06 16.79 -2.38
CA THR A 72 6.55 16.73 -3.78
C THR A 72 6.68 15.30 -4.31
N ASN A 73 6.37 14.30 -3.48
CA ASN A 73 6.68 12.89 -3.76
C ASN A 73 5.81 12.25 -4.81
N PHE A 74 4.53 12.62 -4.92
CA PHE A 74 3.66 11.91 -5.85
C PHE A 74 4.19 11.91 -7.29
N GLY A 75 4.62 13.08 -7.81
CA GLY A 75 5.21 13.16 -9.15
C GLY A 75 6.50 12.34 -9.33
N LEU A 76 7.28 12.17 -8.27
CA LEU A 76 8.50 11.34 -8.31
C LEU A 76 8.16 9.85 -8.24
N LEU A 77 7.15 9.48 -7.45
CA LEU A 77 6.59 8.12 -7.46
C LEU A 77 5.99 7.77 -8.81
N LEU A 78 5.40 8.73 -9.53
CA LEU A 78 4.97 8.51 -10.91
C LEU A 78 6.14 8.21 -11.84
N TRP A 79 7.25 8.93 -11.70
CA TRP A 79 8.47 8.61 -12.45
C TRP A 79 9.01 7.23 -12.11
N ASP A 80 9.06 6.88 -10.83
CA ASP A 80 9.56 5.57 -10.39
C ASP A 80 8.63 4.45 -10.88
N LEU A 81 7.30 4.66 -10.87
CA LEU A 81 6.32 3.77 -11.49
C LEU A 81 6.60 3.64 -12.99
N ILE A 82 6.66 4.74 -13.75
CA ILE A 82 6.89 4.76 -15.20
C ILE A 82 8.22 4.08 -15.60
N GLU A 83 9.23 4.19 -14.75
CA GLU A 83 10.55 3.61 -15.02
C GLU A 83 10.76 2.23 -14.38
N LYS A 84 9.75 1.71 -13.66
CA LYS A 84 9.81 0.45 -12.89
C LYS A 84 11.00 0.39 -11.94
N ARG A 85 11.22 1.47 -11.19
CA ARG A 85 12.29 1.54 -10.18
C ARG A 85 11.78 0.96 -8.87
N ASP A 86 12.54 0.04 -8.30
CA ASP A 86 12.32 -0.41 -6.94
C ASP A 86 12.65 0.75 -5.98
N CYS A 87 11.67 1.17 -5.18
CA CYS A 87 11.81 2.27 -4.23
C CYS A 87 11.18 1.93 -2.88
N ILE A 88 11.80 2.44 -1.81
CA ILE A 88 11.21 2.45 -0.46
C ILE A 88 10.83 3.89 -0.15
N VAL A 89 9.56 4.11 0.17
CA VAL A 89 9.03 5.44 0.52
C VAL A 89 8.87 5.52 2.03
N LEU A 90 9.59 6.43 2.66
CA LEU A 90 9.40 6.77 4.06
C LEU A 90 8.41 7.93 4.16
N ALA A 91 7.29 7.69 4.84
CA ALA A 91 6.23 8.67 5.03
C ALA A 91 5.72 8.63 6.47
N THR A 92 5.10 9.72 6.93
CA THR A 92 4.28 9.69 8.14
C THR A 92 3.05 8.80 7.91
N ASP A 93 2.37 8.37 8.98
CA ASP A 93 1.17 7.51 8.86
C ASP A 93 0.15 8.11 7.88
N LEU A 94 -0.19 9.38 8.08
CA LEU A 94 -1.15 10.11 7.23
C LEU A 94 -0.65 10.35 5.79
N ASP A 95 0.65 10.62 5.61
CA ASP A 95 1.19 10.82 4.27
C ASP A 95 1.34 9.49 3.52
N GLY A 96 1.62 8.39 4.23
CA GLY A 96 1.69 7.04 3.70
C GLY A 96 0.34 6.63 3.10
N ASP A 97 -0.72 6.73 3.92
CA ASP A 97 -2.13 6.53 3.56
C ASP A 97 -2.53 7.32 2.30
N ARG A 98 -2.21 8.62 2.26
CA ARG A 98 -2.50 9.44 1.08
C ARG A 98 -1.70 9.03 -0.16
N LEU A 99 -0.43 8.70 0.00
CA LEU A 99 0.43 8.34 -1.13
C LEU A 99 0.07 6.97 -1.69
N THR A 100 -0.34 6.02 -0.86
CA THR A 100 -0.82 4.69 -1.30
C THR A 100 -2.11 4.81 -2.09
N ASP A 101 -3.06 5.63 -1.64
CA ASP A 101 -4.30 5.94 -2.38
C ASP A 101 -4.01 6.58 -3.73
N LEU A 102 -3.19 7.64 -3.75
CA LEU A 102 -2.86 8.34 -4.99
C LEU A 102 -2.13 7.42 -5.99
N LEU A 103 -1.23 6.56 -5.50
CA LEU A 103 -0.48 5.62 -6.35
C LEU A 103 -1.37 4.47 -6.84
N ALA A 104 -2.34 4.03 -6.04
CA ALA A 104 -3.36 3.07 -6.46
C ALA A 104 -4.13 3.63 -7.67
N ASP A 105 -4.60 4.87 -7.58
CA ASP A 105 -5.47 5.46 -8.60
C ASP A 105 -4.76 5.85 -9.90
N VAL A 106 -3.46 6.17 -9.86
CA VAL A 106 -2.80 6.81 -11.01
C VAL A 106 -2.66 5.94 -12.27
N SER A 107 -2.76 4.61 -12.12
CA SER A 107 -2.64 3.68 -13.25
C SER A 107 -3.76 3.85 -14.29
N ASP A 108 -4.98 4.20 -13.87
CA ASP A 108 -6.12 4.45 -14.77
C ASP A 108 -5.92 5.74 -15.59
N PRO A 109 -5.61 6.92 -14.98
CA PRO A 109 -5.27 8.13 -15.70
C PRO A 109 -4.09 7.98 -16.66
N LEU A 110 -3.02 7.28 -16.27
CA LEU A 110 -1.86 7.06 -17.15
C LEU A 110 -2.23 6.23 -18.38
N ARG A 111 -3.02 5.16 -18.22
CA ARG A 111 -3.54 4.37 -19.34
C ARG A 111 -4.52 5.14 -20.22
N SER A 112 -5.31 6.05 -19.64
CA SER A 112 -6.22 6.91 -20.40
C SER A 112 -5.42 7.92 -21.24
N PHE A 113 -4.42 8.57 -20.63
CA PHE A 113 -3.56 9.53 -21.31
C PHE A 113 -2.76 8.87 -22.45
N SER A 114 -2.22 7.67 -22.25
CA SER A 114 -1.53 6.93 -23.32
C SER A 114 -2.46 6.62 -24.50
N GLY A 115 -3.74 6.35 -24.24
CA GLY A 115 -4.76 6.17 -25.30
C GLY A 115 -5.11 7.46 -26.04
N ILE A 116 -5.04 8.62 -25.39
CA ILE A 116 -5.16 9.92 -26.05
C ILE A 116 -3.98 10.14 -27.00
N VAL A 117 -2.76 9.88 -26.54
CA VAL A 117 -1.53 10.04 -27.34
C VAL A 117 -1.52 9.05 -28.52
N ALA A 118 -1.87 7.78 -28.31
CA ALA A 118 -1.93 6.77 -29.37
C ALA A 118 -2.90 7.18 -30.49
N ARG A 119 -4.10 7.64 -30.14
CA ARG A 119 -5.09 8.13 -31.12
C ARG A 119 -4.60 9.34 -31.89
N HIS A 120 -3.90 10.27 -31.24
CA HIS A 120 -3.31 11.42 -31.91
C HIS A 120 -2.26 11.00 -32.96
N LEU A 121 -1.55 9.90 -32.70
CA LEU A 121 -0.58 9.30 -33.63
C LEU A 121 -1.22 8.34 -34.66
N GLY A 122 -2.55 8.26 -34.71
CA GLY A 122 -3.28 7.39 -35.64
C GLY A 122 -3.19 5.90 -35.31
N GLN A 123 -2.87 5.55 -34.06
CA GLN A 123 -2.80 4.16 -33.59
C GLN A 123 -4.08 3.81 -32.81
N ASP A 124 -4.62 2.63 -33.08
CA ASP A 124 -5.69 2.02 -32.29
C ASP A 124 -5.07 0.98 -31.36
N VAL A 125 -5.00 1.31 -30.06
CA VAL A 125 -4.26 0.53 -29.07
C VAL A 125 -5.15 0.26 -27.86
N ASP A 126 -5.28 -1.00 -27.49
CA ASP A 126 -5.81 -1.38 -26.18
C ASP A 126 -4.75 -1.06 -25.11
N THR A 127 -4.95 0.06 -24.41
CA THR A 127 -3.98 0.55 -23.42
C THR A 127 -3.88 -0.34 -22.19
N SER A 128 -4.90 -1.16 -21.91
CA SER A 128 -4.85 -2.12 -20.80
C SER A 128 -4.01 -3.33 -21.18
N GLN A 129 -4.15 -3.84 -22.41
CA GLN A 129 -3.25 -4.88 -22.91
C GLN A 129 -1.82 -4.37 -23.03
N LEU A 130 -1.62 -3.15 -23.52
CA LEU A 130 -0.29 -2.54 -23.62
C LEU A 130 0.37 -2.40 -22.24
N TRP A 131 -0.37 -1.94 -21.22
CA TRP A 131 0.14 -1.82 -19.85
C TRP A 131 0.68 -3.14 -19.31
N ASN A 132 -0.09 -4.21 -19.46
CA ASN A 132 0.32 -5.56 -19.04
C ASN A 132 1.50 -6.08 -19.88
N ALA A 133 1.49 -5.86 -21.20
CA ALA A 133 2.58 -6.25 -22.10
C ALA A 133 3.89 -5.52 -21.77
N MET A 134 3.82 -4.28 -21.28
CA MET A 134 4.95 -3.52 -20.77
C MET A 134 5.45 -4.03 -19.41
N GLY A 135 4.77 -4.97 -18.77
CA GLY A 135 5.17 -5.58 -17.50
C GLY A 135 4.71 -4.82 -16.27
N TYR A 136 3.73 -3.91 -16.39
CA TYR A 136 3.08 -3.34 -15.22
C TYR A 136 2.01 -4.27 -14.68
N THR A 137 1.85 -4.28 -13.36
CA THR A 137 0.92 -5.17 -12.64
C THR A 137 -0.18 -4.42 -11.91
N THR A 138 -0.06 -3.11 -11.75
CA THR A 138 -1.08 -2.28 -11.09
C THR A 138 -2.34 -2.22 -11.94
N GLY A 139 -3.48 -2.51 -11.30
CA GLY A 139 -4.79 -2.61 -11.94
C GLY A 139 -5.50 -1.27 -12.04
N ASN A 140 -6.79 -1.27 -11.69
CA ASN A 140 -7.54 -0.05 -11.41
C ASN A 140 -7.39 0.26 -9.91
N GLY A 141 -7.23 1.55 -9.54
CA GLY A 141 -6.95 1.93 -8.14
C GLY A 141 -8.07 1.68 -7.15
N ARG A 142 -9.22 1.20 -7.63
CA ARG A 142 -10.43 0.97 -6.82
C ARG A 142 -10.29 -0.23 -5.89
N ASP A 143 -9.46 -1.20 -6.26
CA ASP A 143 -9.32 -2.50 -5.58
C ASP A 143 -7.85 -2.77 -5.25
N MET A 144 -7.26 -1.94 -4.40
CA MET A 144 -5.88 -2.06 -3.97
C MET A 144 -5.78 -2.44 -2.50
N THR A 145 -4.73 -3.19 -2.20
CA THR A 145 -4.33 -3.55 -0.84
C THR A 145 -2.94 -2.98 -0.60
N SER A 146 -2.78 -2.20 0.46
CA SER A 146 -1.52 -1.61 0.87
C SER A 146 -1.09 -2.20 2.21
N VAL A 147 0.23 -2.42 2.37
CA VAL A 147 0.81 -2.84 3.64
C VAL A 147 1.90 -1.83 3.99
N MET A 148 1.66 -1.04 5.03
CA MET A 148 2.60 -0.04 5.52
C MET A 148 3.37 -0.61 6.70
N HIS A 149 4.66 -0.86 6.49
CA HIS A 149 5.55 -1.36 7.54
C HIS A 149 5.97 -0.22 8.48
N ARG A 150 5.85 -0.46 9.79
CA ARG A 150 6.25 0.49 10.83
C ARG A 150 7.66 0.19 11.33
N MET A 151 8.36 1.23 11.81
CA MET A 151 9.66 1.06 12.48
C MET A 151 9.58 0.17 13.73
N THR A 152 8.44 0.20 14.41
CA THR A 152 8.11 -0.65 15.57
C THR A 152 6.62 -0.94 15.60
N GLY A 153 6.26 -2.18 15.95
CA GLY A 153 4.88 -2.66 15.98
C GLY A 153 4.44 -3.40 14.71
N PRO A 154 3.22 -3.94 14.69
CA PRO A 154 2.69 -4.65 13.52
C PRO A 154 2.51 -3.68 12.33
N PRO A 155 2.61 -4.18 11.08
CA PRO A 155 2.30 -3.40 9.90
C PRO A 155 0.83 -2.95 9.90
N ILE A 156 0.56 -1.86 9.19
CA ILE A 156 -0.80 -1.42 8.89
C ILE A 156 -1.20 -2.08 7.59
N HIS A 157 -2.38 -2.69 7.60
CA HIS A 157 -3.00 -3.27 6.43
C HIS A 157 -4.17 -2.39 6.01
N GLU A 158 -4.11 -1.86 4.80
CA GLU A 158 -5.09 -0.93 4.26
C GLU A 158 -5.71 -1.50 2.98
N GLN A 159 -7.01 -1.25 2.80
CA GLN A 159 -7.70 -1.58 1.56
C GLN A 159 -8.50 -0.39 1.06
N THR A 160 -8.37 -0.08 -0.22
CA THR A 160 -9.31 0.80 -0.89
C THR A 160 -10.63 0.07 -1.14
N LEU A 161 -11.75 0.72 -0.80
CA LEU A 161 -13.09 0.12 -0.81
C LEU A 161 -13.89 0.39 -2.10
N GLY A 162 -13.22 0.67 -3.21
CA GLY A 162 -13.89 1.05 -4.46
C GLY A 162 -14.81 -0.05 -5.01
N SER A 163 -14.44 -1.33 -4.89
CA SER A 163 -15.34 -2.46 -5.20
C SER A 163 -16.54 -2.55 -4.27
N ALA A 164 -16.38 -2.23 -2.98
CA ALA A 164 -17.44 -2.31 -1.99
C ALA A 164 -18.49 -1.21 -2.22
N ASP A 165 -18.06 0.01 -2.56
CA ASP A 165 -18.96 1.10 -2.94
C ASP A 165 -19.74 0.77 -4.22
N ALA A 166 -19.06 0.25 -5.24
CA ALA A 166 -19.72 -0.17 -6.48
C ALA A 166 -20.70 -1.32 -6.23
N MET A 167 -20.42 -2.19 -5.27
CA MET A 167 -21.30 -3.28 -4.86
C MET A 167 -22.52 -2.74 -4.10
N LEU A 168 -22.35 -1.77 -3.20
CA LEU A 168 -23.47 -1.12 -2.51
C LEU A 168 -24.46 -0.53 -3.50
N LEU A 169 -23.97 0.17 -4.53
CA LEU A 169 -24.82 0.71 -5.60
C LEU A 169 -25.61 -0.38 -6.33
N ARG A 170 -24.99 -1.54 -6.59
CA ARG A 170 -25.67 -2.68 -7.23
C ARG A 170 -26.77 -3.25 -6.35
N LEU A 171 -26.52 -3.41 -5.06
CA LEU A 171 -27.54 -3.84 -4.09
C LEU A 171 -28.72 -2.85 -4.05
N LEU A 172 -28.43 -1.54 -4.03
CA LEU A 172 -29.47 -0.51 -4.05
C LEU A 172 -30.31 -0.54 -5.34
N HIS A 173 -29.71 -0.96 -6.45
CA HIS A 173 -30.41 -1.14 -7.72
C HIS A 173 -31.13 -2.49 -7.85
N GLY A 174 -30.99 -3.38 -6.85
CA GLY A 174 -31.59 -4.71 -6.86
C GLY A 174 -30.98 -5.68 -7.88
N ASP A 175 -29.81 -5.36 -8.45
CA ASP A 175 -29.12 -6.19 -9.44
C ASP A 175 -27.61 -6.23 -9.17
N GLU A 176 -27.19 -7.28 -8.48
CA GLU A 176 -25.79 -7.55 -8.16
C GLU A 176 -24.93 -7.92 -9.38
N SER A 177 -25.58 -8.38 -10.46
CA SER A 177 -24.92 -8.92 -11.64
C SER A 177 -24.68 -7.87 -12.73
N MET A 178 -25.26 -6.67 -12.60
CA MET A 178 -25.23 -5.63 -13.63
C MET A 178 -25.67 -6.19 -14.99
N GLY A 179 -26.88 -6.75 -15.05
CA GLY A 179 -27.42 -7.39 -16.25
C GLY A 179 -26.64 -8.63 -16.69
N GLY A 180 -26.07 -9.38 -15.74
CA GLY A 180 -25.24 -10.57 -16.00
C GLY A 180 -23.82 -10.28 -16.48
N THR A 181 -23.41 -9.01 -16.57
CA THR A 181 -22.06 -8.64 -17.04
C THR A 181 -20.98 -8.74 -15.97
N LYS A 182 -21.38 -8.84 -14.70
CA LYS A 182 -20.50 -8.98 -13.54
C LYS A 182 -20.88 -10.21 -12.72
N GLN A 183 -19.87 -10.89 -12.20
CA GLN A 183 -20.07 -11.88 -11.15
C GLN A 183 -20.48 -11.18 -9.84
N PRO A 184 -21.27 -11.84 -8.99
CA PRO A 184 -21.54 -11.38 -7.64
C PRO A 184 -20.26 -11.05 -6.86
N TYR A 185 -20.41 -10.13 -5.92
CA TYR A 185 -19.29 -9.63 -5.12
C TYR A 185 -18.70 -10.74 -4.24
N ASP A 186 -17.38 -10.76 -4.16
CA ASP A 186 -16.64 -11.74 -3.37
C ASP A 186 -15.98 -11.03 -2.18
N PRO A 187 -16.57 -11.10 -0.97
CA PRO A 187 -16.07 -10.39 0.20
C PRO A 187 -14.76 -10.96 0.75
N ARG A 188 -14.25 -12.08 0.21
CA ARG A 188 -12.96 -12.67 0.63
C ARG A 188 -11.80 -11.69 0.58
N ILE A 189 -11.83 -10.76 -0.38
CA ILE A 189 -10.79 -9.73 -0.52
C ILE A 189 -10.61 -8.93 0.78
N HIS A 190 -11.69 -8.63 1.50
CA HIS A 190 -11.64 -7.96 2.80
C HIS A 190 -11.18 -8.89 3.91
N PHE A 191 -11.68 -10.13 3.92
CA PHE A 191 -11.38 -11.08 4.97
C PHE A 191 -9.90 -11.47 4.99
N VAL A 192 -9.27 -11.66 3.83
CA VAL A 192 -7.84 -11.99 3.72
C VAL A 192 -6.96 -10.91 4.35
N LEU A 193 -7.31 -9.64 4.14
CA LEU A 193 -6.56 -8.53 4.69
C LEU A 193 -6.75 -8.42 6.21
N ILE A 194 -8.00 -8.48 6.68
CA ILE A 194 -8.34 -8.46 8.11
C ILE A 194 -7.62 -9.62 8.82
N ARG A 195 -7.67 -10.83 8.25
CA ARG A 195 -6.94 -12.00 8.76
C ARG A 195 -5.46 -11.70 8.92
N SER A 196 -4.82 -11.13 7.90
CA SER A 196 -3.38 -10.81 7.95
C SER A 196 -3.06 -9.81 9.06
N ALA A 197 -3.87 -8.75 9.19
CA ALA A 197 -3.74 -7.77 10.26
C ALA A 197 -3.88 -8.39 11.66
N TYR A 198 -4.86 -9.28 11.87
CA TYR A 198 -5.05 -9.96 13.15
C TYR A 198 -3.89 -10.90 13.49
N LEU A 199 -3.36 -11.63 12.52
CA LEU A 199 -2.21 -12.52 12.70
C LEU A 199 -0.95 -11.74 13.09
N ASP A 200 -0.69 -10.63 12.40
CA ASP A 200 0.47 -9.78 12.69
C ASP A 200 0.37 -9.09 14.04
N ALA A 201 -0.84 -8.70 14.46
CA ALA A 201 -1.09 -8.11 15.77
C ALA A 201 -1.03 -9.12 16.93
N ASN A 202 -1.17 -10.42 16.66
CA ASN A 202 -1.24 -11.48 17.67
C ASN A 202 -0.24 -12.62 17.38
N PRO A 203 1.08 -12.32 17.35
CA PRO A 203 2.09 -13.32 17.02
C PRO A 203 2.08 -14.47 18.04
N GLY A 204 2.07 -15.70 17.54
CA GLY A 204 2.08 -16.92 18.37
C GLY A 204 0.72 -17.35 18.93
N ASN A 205 -0.38 -16.65 18.62
CA ASN A 205 -1.72 -17.09 18.99
C ASN A 205 -2.24 -18.17 18.02
N GLU A 206 -1.77 -19.40 18.20
CA GLU A 206 -2.13 -20.55 17.34
C GLU A 206 -3.64 -20.83 17.29
N PRO A 207 -4.41 -20.73 18.40
CA PRO A 207 -5.86 -20.88 18.36
C PRO A 207 -6.55 -19.85 17.45
N LEU A 208 -6.16 -18.57 17.54
CA LEU A 208 -6.69 -17.51 16.68
C LEU A 208 -6.32 -17.75 15.22
N ARG A 209 -5.06 -18.13 14.95
CA ARG A 209 -4.60 -18.47 13.61
C ARG A 209 -5.46 -19.56 13.01
N LYS A 210 -5.65 -20.66 13.74
CA LYS A 210 -6.47 -21.77 13.30
C LYS A 210 -7.89 -21.32 12.98
N TRP A 211 -8.51 -20.52 13.84
CA TRP A 211 -9.86 -20.01 13.61
C TRP A 211 -9.96 -19.15 12.33
N LEU A 212 -8.99 -18.26 12.11
CA LEU A 212 -8.94 -17.44 10.89
C LEU A 212 -8.73 -18.28 9.63
N ASP A 213 -7.92 -19.33 9.71
CA ASP A 213 -7.65 -20.26 8.61
C ASP A 213 -8.87 -21.12 8.28
N ASP A 214 -9.55 -21.64 9.32
CA ASP A 214 -10.79 -22.40 9.17
C ASP A 214 -11.89 -21.52 8.57
N ALA A 215 -12.02 -20.27 9.03
CA ALA A 215 -12.97 -19.30 8.46
C ALA A 215 -12.67 -19.02 6.98
N LEU A 216 -11.39 -18.84 6.61
CA LEU A 216 -10.99 -18.65 5.21
C LEU A 216 -11.36 -19.87 4.35
N ALA A 217 -11.18 -21.09 4.86
CA ALA A 217 -11.58 -22.30 4.16
C ALA A 217 -13.11 -22.35 3.92
N THR A 218 -13.92 -21.92 4.90
CA THR A 218 -15.38 -21.79 4.75
C THR A 218 -15.76 -20.77 3.68
N PHE A 219 -15.06 -19.63 3.63
CA PHE A 219 -15.21 -18.66 2.55
C PHE A 219 -14.92 -19.31 1.19
N ASP A 220 -13.82 -20.07 1.08
CA ASP A 220 -13.43 -20.74 -0.15
C ASP A 220 -14.45 -21.77 -0.60
N GLU A 221 -15.05 -22.51 0.32
CA GLU A 221 -16.12 -23.46 0.03
C GLU A 221 -17.37 -22.75 -0.52
N ILE A 222 -17.90 -21.75 0.20
CA ILE A 222 -19.15 -21.05 -0.15
C ILE A 222 -19.02 -20.29 -1.48
N TYR A 223 -17.87 -19.68 -1.73
CA TYR A 223 -17.63 -18.90 -2.95
C TYR A 223 -16.90 -19.70 -4.04
N SER A 224 -16.77 -21.03 -3.88
CA SER A 224 -16.32 -21.92 -4.96
C SER A 224 -17.41 -22.10 -6.02
N GLY A 225 -17.02 -22.14 -7.29
CA GLY A 225 -17.96 -22.36 -8.39
C GLY A 225 -18.87 -21.15 -8.66
N LYS A 226 -20.20 -21.36 -8.62
CA LYS A 226 -21.18 -20.29 -8.89
C LYS A 226 -21.31 -19.42 -7.64
N ARG A 227 -20.75 -18.21 -7.71
CA ARG A 227 -20.78 -17.26 -6.59
C ARG A 227 -22.22 -16.92 -6.19
N PRO A 228 -22.57 -16.99 -4.89
CA PRO A 228 -23.86 -16.52 -4.42
C PRO A 228 -23.97 -15.00 -4.55
N GLY A 229 -25.20 -14.47 -4.55
CA GLY A 229 -25.42 -13.05 -4.28
C GLY A 229 -24.89 -12.68 -2.89
N PHE A 230 -24.66 -11.40 -2.63
CA PHE A 230 -24.06 -10.94 -1.39
C PHE A 230 -24.91 -11.29 -0.18
N ILE A 231 -26.23 -11.10 -0.26
CA ILE A 231 -27.13 -11.42 0.86
C ILE A 231 -27.12 -12.93 1.14
N ASP A 232 -27.29 -13.76 0.10
CA ASP A 232 -27.25 -15.21 0.24
C ASP A 232 -25.90 -15.71 0.76
N GLY A 233 -24.80 -15.15 0.25
CA GLY A 233 -23.44 -15.47 0.69
C GLY A 233 -23.19 -15.04 2.14
N TYR A 234 -23.68 -13.87 2.54
CA TYR A 234 -23.60 -13.39 3.92
C TYR A 234 -24.38 -14.30 4.88
N GLU A 235 -25.59 -14.72 4.51
CA GLU A 235 -26.37 -15.67 5.30
C GLU A 235 -25.68 -17.03 5.43
N ALA A 236 -25.13 -17.56 4.32
CA ALA A 236 -24.36 -18.81 4.32
C ALA A 236 -23.12 -18.72 5.22
N LEU A 237 -22.35 -17.64 5.13
CA LEU A 237 -21.18 -17.41 5.99
C LEU A 237 -21.57 -17.31 7.46
N LYS A 238 -22.64 -16.57 7.79
CA LYS A 238 -23.13 -16.42 9.15
C LYS A 238 -23.61 -17.74 9.75
N ALA A 239 -24.16 -18.63 8.94
CA ALA A 239 -24.56 -19.96 9.37
C ALA A 239 -23.37 -20.91 9.56
N ALA A 240 -22.32 -20.77 8.73
CA ALA A 240 -21.19 -21.70 8.71
C ALA A 240 -20.03 -21.31 9.65
N ILE A 241 -19.86 -20.02 9.96
CA ILE A 241 -18.75 -19.52 10.77
C ILE A 241 -19.22 -19.25 12.20
N THR A 242 -18.63 -19.97 13.16
CA THR A 242 -18.80 -19.66 14.59
C THR A 242 -17.88 -18.48 14.95
N PRO A 243 -18.38 -17.39 15.58
CA PRO A 243 -17.55 -16.25 15.92
C PRO A 243 -16.41 -16.61 16.89
N TRP A 244 -15.27 -15.95 16.73
CA TRP A 244 -14.14 -16.09 17.64
C TRP A 244 -14.53 -15.75 19.09
N GLY A 245 -14.18 -16.63 20.03
CA GLY A 245 -14.41 -16.43 21.46
C GLY A 245 -15.79 -16.85 21.99
N ASN A 246 -16.65 -17.43 21.15
CA ASN A 246 -17.89 -18.09 21.56
C ASN A 246 -17.70 -19.57 21.89
#